data_AF-A0A0L9US50-F1
#
_entry.id   AF-A0A0L9US50-F1
#
_cell.length_a   1.000
_cell.length_b   1.000
_cell.length_c   1.000
_cell.angle_alpha   90.00
_cell.angle_beta   90.00
_cell.angle_gamma   90.00
#
_symmetry.space_group_name_H-M   'P 1'
#
loop_
_entity.id
_entity.type
_entity.pdbx_description
1 polymer ?
#
loop_
_entity_poly.entity_id
_entity_poly.type
_entity_poly.pdbx_seq_one_letter_code
_entity_poly.pdbx_strand_id
1 'polypeptide(L)'
;MSLTSVKRGEEVGLSCLTHALSTETEEIMGLLFGDIQHSKNGNRIPLIWGASPQKRYDRRKDRVETDPKLLAAATALAERMTIATGTTTRVIGWYHSHPHNTVLPSYVDV
;
A
#
# COMPACT_ATOMS: atom_id res chain seq x y z
N MET A 1 17.28 -7.75 5.44
CA MET A 1 17.16 -8.81 4.41
C MET A 1 16.08 -8.37 3.42
N SER A 2 16.34 -8.50 2.13
CA SER A 2 15.47 -8.06 1.05
C SER A 2 14.29 -9.00 0.82
N LEU A 3 13.24 -8.48 0.18
CA LEU A 3 12.10 -9.25 -0.33
C LEU A 3 12.48 -9.86 -1.69
N THR A 4 12.05 -11.09 -1.94
CA THR A 4 12.42 -11.82 -3.18
C THR A 4 11.45 -11.56 -4.33
N SER A 5 10.18 -11.39 -4.00
CA SER A 5 9.09 -11.09 -4.94
C SER A 5 7.93 -10.48 -4.16
N VAL A 6 6.88 -10.04 -4.84
CA VAL A 6 5.64 -9.54 -4.24
C VAL A 6 4.47 -10.27 -4.89
N LYS A 7 3.54 -10.78 -4.08
CA LYS A 7 2.28 -11.35 -4.57
C LYS A 7 1.12 -10.52 -4.05
N ARG A 8 0.14 -10.28 -4.92
CA ARG A 8 -1.02 -9.46 -4.62
C ARG A 8 -2.28 -10.15 -5.15
N GLY A 9 -3.39 -10.02 -4.43
CA GLY A 9 -4.70 -10.45 -4.91
C GLY A 9 -5.23 -9.55 -6.04
N GLU A 10 -6.06 -10.12 -6.92
CA GLU A 10 -6.64 -9.37 -8.05
C GLU A 10 -7.51 -8.19 -7.57
N GLU A 11 -8.25 -8.37 -6.47
CA GLU A 11 -9.12 -7.35 -5.86
C GLU A 11 -8.34 -6.13 -5.36
N VAL A 12 -7.17 -6.36 -4.74
CA VAL A 12 -6.25 -5.27 -4.37
C VAL A 12 -5.86 -4.49 -5.61
N GLY A 13 -5.78 -5.19 -6.73
CA GLY A 13 -5.47 -4.61 -8.01
C GLY A 13 -6.50 -3.74 -8.64
N LEU A 14 -7.72 -4.23 -8.66
CA LEU A 14 -8.85 -3.44 -9.06
C LEU A 14 -8.97 -2.21 -8.17
N SER A 15 -8.85 -2.37 -6.84
CA SER A 15 -8.91 -1.27 -5.88
C SER A 15 -7.85 -0.18 -6.14
N CYS A 16 -6.58 -0.57 -6.30
CA CYS A 16 -5.51 0.38 -6.61
C CYS A 16 -5.73 1.09 -7.94
N LEU A 17 -6.16 0.36 -8.98
CA LEU A 17 -6.40 0.95 -10.30
C LEU A 17 -7.59 1.91 -10.29
N THR A 18 -8.70 1.52 -9.68
CA THR A 18 -9.88 2.39 -9.51
C THR A 18 -9.52 3.66 -8.73
N HIS A 19 -8.69 3.56 -7.68
CA HIS A 19 -8.24 4.72 -6.95
C HIS A 19 -7.29 5.60 -7.78
N ALA A 20 -6.36 5.00 -8.52
CA ALA A 20 -5.46 5.72 -9.43
C ALA A 20 -6.20 6.49 -10.53
N LEU A 21 -7.33 5.95 -11.01
CA LEU A 21 -8.17 6.56 -12.04
C LEU A 21 -9.26 7.50 -11.47
N SER A 22 -9.32 7.70 -10.15
CA SER A 22 -10.32 8.56 -9.53
C SER A 22 -10.08 10.05 -9.79
N THR A 23 -8.85 10.42 -10.14
CA THR A 23 -8.44 11.79 -10.47
C THR A 23 -7.23 11.76 -11.38
N GLU A 24 -7.18 12.70 -12.32
CA GLU A 24 -6.02 12.95 -13.19
C GLU A 24 -5.24 14.21 -12.75
N THR A 25 -5.77 14.98 -11.79
CA THR A 25 -5.23 16.29 -11.43
C THR A 25 -4.25 16.25 -10.26
N GLU A 26 -4.30 15.19 -9.45
CA GLU A 26 -3.44 15.05 -8.27
C GLU A 26 -3.01 13.59 -8.05
N GLU A 27 -1.87 13.41 -7.41
CA GLU A 27 -1.40 12.09 -6.99
C GLU A 27 -2.28 11.58 -5.83
N ILE A 28 -2.75 10.34 -5.96
CA ILE A 28 -3.44 9.63 -4.88
C ILE A 28 -2.45 8.79 -4.08
N MET A 29 -2.81 8.39 -2.87
CA MET A 29 -1.99 7.45 -2.10
C MET A 29 -2.80 6.49 -1.25
N GLY A 30 -2.25 5.31 -0.99
CA GLY A 30 -2.90 4.30 -0.18
C GLY A 30 -1.93 3.36 0.51
N LEU A 31 -2.43 2.66 1.52
CA LEU A 31 -1.69 1.65 2.29
C LEU A 31 -2.10 0.25 1.86
N LEU A 32 -1.18 -0.70 1.96
CA LEU A 32 -1.36 -2.09 1.55
C LEU A 32 -1.35 -3.00 2.78
N PHE A 33 -2.36 -3.86 2.89
CA PHE A 33 -2.52 -4.83 3.95
C PHE A 33 -2.18 -6.24 3.49
N GLY A 34 -1.50 -6.96 4.36
CA GLY A 34 -1.07 -8.31 4.08
C GLY A 34 -0.18 -8.89 5.16
N ASP A 35 0.53 -9.97 4.81
CA ASP A 35 1.57 -10.54 5.65
C ASP A 35 2.75 -11.06 4.86
N ILE A 36 3.88 -11.26 5.53
CA ILE A 36 5.11 -11.76 4.93
C ILE A 36 5.22 -13.25 5.21
N GLN A 37 5.15 -14.06 4.16
CA GLN A 37 5.43 -15.49 4.26
C GLN A 37 6.93 -15.76 4.18
N HIS A 38 7.40 -16.59 5.10
CA HIS A 38 8.76 -17.08 5.17
C HIS A 38 8.82 -18.49 4.59
N SER A 39 9.47 -18.63 3.43
CA SER A 39 9.74 -19.95 2.85
C SER A 39 10.94 -20.61 3.52
N LYS A 40 10.95 -21.95 3.56
CA LYS A 40 12.07 -22.76 4.08
C LYS A 40 13.39 -22.47 3.37
N ASN A 41 13.32 -21.96 2.14
CA ASN A 41 14.50 -21.60 1.33
C ASN A 41 15.08 -20.22 1.68
N GLY A 42 14.59 -19.56 2.74
CA GLY A 42 15.00 -18.20 3.14
C GLY A 42 14.29 -17.07 2.39
N ASN A 43 13.48 -17.39 1.38
CA ASN A 43 12.72 -16.40 0.61
C ASN A 43 11.63 -15.74 1.48
N ARG A 44 11.51 -14.43 1.37
CA ARG A 44 10.47 -13.62 2.02
C ARG A 44 9.55 -13.07 0.94
N ILE A 45 8.29 -13.49 0.98
CA ILE A 45 7.28 -13.13 -0.01
C ILE A 45 6.13 -12.43 0.72
N PRO A 46 5.94 -11.12 0.52
CA PRO A 46 4.75 -10.42 0.98
C PRO A 46 3.56 -10.88 0.14
N LEU A 47 2.48 -11.24 0.83
CA LEU A 47 1.17 -11.48 0.27
C LEU A 47 0.28 -10.29 0.62
N ILE A 48 -0.22 -9.59 -0.39
CA ILE A 48 -1.09 -8.43 -0.23
C ILE A 48 -2.51 -8.84 -0.58
N TRP A 49 -3.44 -8.64 0.34
CA TRP A 49 -4.87 -8.96 0.16
C TRP A 49 -5.81 -7.80 0.51
N GLY A 50 -5.29 -6.66 0.98
CA GLY A 50 -6.09 -5.47 1.20
C GLY A 50 -5.40 -4.20 0.72
N ALA A 51 -6.20 -3.22 0.32
CA ALA A 51 -5.77 -1.85 0.04
C ALA A 51 -6.65 -0.87 0.81
N SER A 52 -6.05 0.20 1.32
CA SER A 52 -6.74 1.27 2.03
C SER A 52 -6.35 2.61 1.41
N PRO A 53 -7.21 3.16 0.52
CA PRO A 53 -7.11 4.54 0.05
C PRO A 53 -6.96 5.51 1.23
N GLN A 54 -5.96 6.37 1.20
CA GLN A 54 -5.77 7.41 2.21
C GLN A 54 -6.14 8.78 1.62
N LYS A 55 -6.70 9.65 2.46
CA LYS A 55 -6.90 11.05 2.08
C LYS A 55 -5.57 11.80 2.19
N ARG A 56 -5.11 12.41 1.10
CA ARG A 56 -3.93 13.27 1.10
C ARG A 56 -4.30 14.63 1.71
N TYR A 57 -3.63 15.00 2.79
CA TYR A 57 -3.80 16.32 3.42
C TYR A 57 -2.83 17.38 2.85
N ASP A 58 -1.65 16.96 2.36
CA ASP A 58 -0.70 17.83 1.66
C ASP A 58 -0.86 17.67 0.15
N ARG A 59 -1.20 18.74 -0.58
CA ARG A 59 -1.40 18.73 -2.05
C ARG A 59 -0.18 19.24 -2.83
N ARG A 60 0.97 19.39 -2.18
CA ARG A 60 2.21 19.76 -2.87
C ARG A 60 2.61 18.66 -3.86
N LYS A 61 3.01 19.08 -5.05
CA LYS A 61 3.53 18.19 -6.10
C LYS A 61 4.75 17.43 -5.56
N ASP A 62 4.84 16.13 -5.83
CA ASP A 62 5.98 15.25 -5.53
C ASP A 62 6.25 14.98 -4.02
N ARG A 63 5.28 15.21 -3.11
CA ARG A 63 5.42 14.90 -1.67
C ARG A 63 4.27 14.02 -1.16
N VAL A 64 4.41 12.71 -1.29
CA VAL A 64 3.46 11.72 -0.73
C VAL A 64 3.96 11.23 0.63
N GLU A 65 3.56 11.91 1.71
CA GLU A 65 3.84 11.44 3.08
C GLU A 65 2.60 10.81 3.71
N THR A 66 2.79 9.70 4.42
CA THR A 66 1.74 9.13 5.26
C THR A 66 1.72 9.87 6.59
N ASP A 67 0.62 10.54 6.93
CA ASP A 67 0.43 11.12 8.26
C ASP A 67 0.54 10.00 9.32
N PRO A 68 1.39 10.14 10.36
CA PRO A 68 1.50 9.15 11.44
C PRO A 68 0.16 8.71 12.04
N LYS A 69 -0.84 9.61 12.07
CA LYS A 69 -2.21 9.30 12.53
C LYS A 69 -2.93 8.36 11.57
N LEU A 70 -2.77 8.55 10.26
CA LEU A 70 -3.34 7.67 9.24
C LEU A 70 -2.68 6.29 9.30
N LEU A 71 -1.36 6.24 9.50
CA LEU A 71 -0.65 4.97 9.68
C LEU A 71 -1.14 4.24 10.95
N ALA A 72 -1.29 4.94 12.07
CA ALA A 72 -1.82 4.35 13.30
C ALA A 72 -3.26 3.82 13.11
N ALA A 73 -4.11 4.58 12.43
CA ALA A 73 -5.47 4.15 12.11
C ALA A 73 -5.51 2.91 11.20
N ALA A 74 -4.63 2.86 10.20
CA ALA A 74 -4.48 1.72 9.30
C ALA A 74 -3.95 0.47 10.03
N THR A 75 -3.00 0.64 10.94
CA THR A 75 -2.52 -0.45 11.81
C THR A 75 -3.64 -0.98 12.69
N ALA A 76 -4.41 -0.11 13.33
CA ALA A 76 -5.56 -0.53 14.13
C ALA A 76 -6.65 -1.24 13.28
N LEU A 77 -6.80 -0.85 12.01
CA LEU A 77 -7.68 -1.56 11.06
C LEU A 77 -7.13 -2.96 10.74
N ALA A 78 -5.83 -3.09 10.50
CA ALA A 78 -5.18 -4.38 10.24
C ALA A 78 -5.30 -5.34 11.44
N GLU A 79 -5.20 -4.84 12.67
CA GLU A 79 -5.45 -5.63 13.89
C GLU A 79 -6.89 -6.13 13.96
N ARG A 80 -7.88 -5.25 13.68
CA ARG A 80 -9.29 -5.68 13.62
C ARG A 80 -9.54 -6.73 12.54
N MET A 81 -8.92 -6.58 11.36
CA MET A 81 -8.97 -7.58 10.30
C MET A 81 -8.36 -8.91 10.73
N THR A 82 -7.26 -8.87 11.48
CA THR A 82 -6.62 -10.07 12.03
C THR A 82 -7.57 -10.82 12.95
N ILE A 83 -8.22 -10.10 13.88
CA ILE A 83 -9.18 -10.71 14.81
C ILE A 83 -10.39 -11.28 14.05
N ALA A 84 -10.92 -10.54 13.07
CA ALA A 84 -12.13 -10.94 12.35
C ALA A 84 -11.93 -12.12 11.40
N THR A 85 -10.75 -12.25 10.78
CA THR A 85 -10.47 -13.28 9.77
C THR A 85 -9.66 -14.45 10.31
N GLY A 86 -9.07 -14.31 11.50
CA GLY A 86 -8.09 -15.26 12.04
C GLY A 86 -6.76 -15.29 11.28
N THR A 87 -6.57 -14.40 10.30
CA THR A 87 -5.36 -14.32 9.48
C THR A 87 -4.56 -13.07 9.86
N THR A 88 -3.32 -13.26 10.30
CA THR A 88 -2.40 -12.16 10.62
C THR A 88 -2.35 -11.15 9.49
N THR A 89 -2.81 -9.93 9.75
CA THR A 89 -2.87 -8.84 8.77
C THR A 89 -2.12 -7.64 9.34
N ARG A 90 -1.21 -7.07 8.54
CA ARG A 90 -0.35 -5.94 8.89
C ARG A 90 -0.31 -4.94 7.75
N VAL A 91 0.08 -3.69 8.04
CA VAL A 91 0.50 -2.75 7.00
C VAL A 91 1.87 -3.18 6.50
N ILE A 92 1.99 -3.57 5.24
CA ILE A 92 3.24 -4.13 4.66
C ILE A 92 3.77 -3.35 3.45
N GLY A 93 3.09 -2.27 3.06
CA GLY A 93 3.51 -1.42 1.94
C GLY A 93 2.56 -0.26 1.72
N TRP A 94 2.85 0.52 0.68
CA TRP A 94 2.07 1.67 0.25
C TRP A 94 2.10 1.78 -1.27
N TYR A 95 1.21 2.59 -1.83
CA TYR A 95 1.16 2.92 -3.26
C TYR A 95 0.74 4.38 -3.46
N HIS A 96 1.07 4.91 -4.63
CA HIS A 96 0.60 6.20 -5.13
C HIS A 96 0.39 6.15 -6.66
N SER A 97 -0.15 7.22 -7.26
CA SER A 97 -0.27 7.36 -8.72
C SER A 97 0.61 8.49 -9.26
N HIS A 98 1.00 8.37 -10.53
CA HIS A 98 1.72 9.38 -11.30
C HIS A 98 0.87 9.82 -12.52
N PRO A 99 -0.15 10.66 -12.33
CA PRO A 99 -0.97 11.13 -13.45
C PRO A 99 -0.12 11.97 -14.40
N HIS A 100 -0.20 11.67 -15.70
CA HIS A 100 0.58 12.33 -16.76
C HIS A 100 2.10 12.36 -16.54
N ASN A 101 2.64 11.39 -15.78
CA ASN A 101 4.07 11.25 -15.53
C ASN A 101 4.49 9.77 -15.70
N THR A 102 5.80 9.51 -15.76
CA THR A 102 6.33 8.16 -15.93
C THR A 102 6.14 7.30 -14.69
N VAL A 103 6.15 5.98 -14.84
CA VAL A 103 6.04 5.01 -13.74
C VAL A 103 7.31 4.93 -12.87
N LEU A 104 8.40 5.58 -13.28
CA LEU A 104 9.66 5.51 -12.56
C LEU A 104 9.57 6.32 -11.26
N PRO A 105 10.03 5.76 -10.12
CA PRO A 105 10.10 6.51 -8.87
C PRO A 105 10.98 7.76 -9.04
N SER A 106 10.50 8.88 -8.53
CA SER A 106 11.30 10.11 -8.41
C SER A 106 12.32 9.99 -7.26
N TYR A 107 13.18 11.00 -7.11
CA TYR A 107 14.11 11.07 -5.98
C TYR A 107 13.39 11.17 -4.62
N VAL A 108 12.17 11.70 -4.59
CA VAL A 108 11.40 11.84 -3.34
C VAL A 108 10.67 10.54 -2.96
N ASP A 109 10.44 9.65 -3.93
CA ASP A 109 9.75 8.38 -3.71
C ASP A 109 10.63 7.29 -3.10
N VAL A 110 11.96 7.48 -3.13
CA VAL A 110 12.99 6.53 -2.65
C VAL A 110 13.49 6.92 -1.26
#